data_AF-A0A952JGJ4-F1
#
_entry.id   AF-A0A952JGJ4-F1
#
_cell.length_a   1.000
_cell.length_b   1.000
_cell.length_c   1.000
_cell.angle_alpha   90.00
_cell.angle_beta   90.00
_cell.angle_gamma   90.00
#
_symmetry.space_group_name_H-M   'P 1'
#
loop_
_entity.id
_entity.type
_entity.pdbx_description
1 polymer ?
#
loop_
_entity_poly.entity_id
_entity_poly.type
_entity_poly.pdbx_seq_one_letter_code
_entity_poly.pdbx_strand_id
1 'polypeptide(L)'
;MNWTDIIQNLGLFTIATGFISWLLKRLGEYFMDKRFKSFEAELQIKSEEYRLELDKRLETYKSDLSLQQLKKERLHNKRSEILEELYKRIVTLDFAMKELTAVFKQIKSDYDKEEQERINKSGNAYNEFLIYFKTHKLYFTEQTNKILDDLTAKYFDTLWDHTYEKRMRVSDPQVAKDAYKRMQEEIPKVLADIELDFKKYLE
;
A
#
# COMPACT_ATOMS: atom_id res chain seq x y z
N MET A 1 -29.54 86.61 -55.72
CA MET A 1 -29.15 85.49 -54.84
C MET A 1 -30.30 84.50 -54.87
N ASN A 2 -30.13 83.36 -55.56
CA ASN A 2 -31.20 82.39 -55.79
C ASN A 2 -31.45 81.58 -54.51
N TRP A 3 -32.45 82.01 -53.75
CA TRP A 3 -32.91 81.33 -52.53
C TRP A 3 -33.43 79.91 -52.81
N THR A 4 -33.92 79.64 -54.03
CA THR A 4 -34.34 78.32 -54.49
C THR A 4 -33.18 77.33 -54.59
N ASP A 5 -32.03 77.77 -55.12
CA ASP A 5 -30.82 76.93 -55.24
C ASP A 5 -30.22 76.63 -53.86
N ILE A 6 -30.32 77.58 -52.93
CA ILE A 6 -29.87 77.41 -51.54
C ILE A 6 -30.76 76.39 -50.81
N ILE A 7 -32.09 76.49 -50.95
CA ILE A 7 -33.05 75.57 -50.31
C ILE A 7 -32.98 74.17 -50.93
N GLN A 8 -32.82 74.04 -52.24
CA GLN A 8 -32.62 72.74 -52.90
C GLN A 8 -31.32 72.08 -52.45
N ASN A 9 -30.21 72.82 -52.40
CA ASN A 9 -28.94 72.27 -51.95
C ASN A 9 -28.94 71.92 -50.46
N LEU A 10 -29.60 72.73 -49.61
CA LEU A 10 -29.80 72.39 -48.18
C LEU A 10 -30.68 71.15 -48.00
N GLY A 11 -31.77 71.01 -48.76
CA GLY A 11 -32.63 69.83 -48.73
C GLY A 11 -31.90 68.56 -49.17
N LEU A 12 -31.13 68.65 -50.26
CA LEU A 12 -30.32 67.54 -50.79
C LEU A 12 -29.19 67.16 -49.82
N PHE A 13 -28.57 68.15 -49.18
CA PHE A 13 -27.57 67.92 -48.13
C PHE A 13 -28.18 67.25 -46.90
N THR A 14 -29.37 67.67 -46.46
CA THR A 14 -30.06 67.09 -45.29
C THR A 14 -30.45 65.63 -45.56
N ILE A 15 -30.99 65.34 -46.74
CA ILE A 15 -31.33 63.97 -47.17
C ILE A 15 -30.07 63.11 -47.29
N ALA A 16 -28.99 63.65 -47.88
CA ALA A 16 -27.72 62.93 -48.00
C ALA A 16 -27.11 62.64 -46.62
N THR A 17 -27.09 63.59 -45.69
CA THR A 17 -26.60 63.38 -44.32
C THR A 17 -27.45 62.39 -43.52
N GLY A 18 -28.78 62.43 -43.66
CA GLY A 18 -29.69 61.48 -43.03
C GLY A 18 -29.49 60.06 -43.54
N PHE A 19 -29.33 59.91 -44.87
CA PHE A 19 -29.05 58.62 -45.49
C PHE A 19 -27.68 58.07 -45.08
N ILE A 20 -26.63 58.91 -45.06
CA ILE A 20 -25.29 58.52 -44.59
C ILE A 20 -25.33 58.11 -43.12
N SER A 21 -26.03 58.86 -42.27
CA SER A 21 -26.17 58.52 -40.84
C SER A 21 -26.92 57.21 -40.64
N TRP A 22 -27.98 56.95 -41.41
CA TRP A 22 -28.72 55.70 -41.36
C TRP A 22 -27.87 54.51 -41.83
N LEU A 23 -27.08 54.71 -42.89
CA LEU A 23 -26.22 53.68 -43.47
C LEU A 23 -25.04 53.34 -42.54
N LEU A 24 -24.42 54.34 -41.91
CA LEU A 24 -23.41 54.15 -40.86
C LEU A 24 -23.99 53.45 -39.64
N LYS A 25 -25.19 53.83 -39.20
CA LYS A 25 -25.88 53.18 -38.07
C LYS A 25 -26.16 51.70 -38.37
N ARG A 26 -26.69 51.40 -39.55
CA ARG A 26 -27.02 50.02 -39.97
C ARG A 26 -25.78 49.15 -40.18
N LEU A 27 -24.70 49.70 -40.72
CA LEU A 27 -23.41 49.00 -40.81
C LEU A 27 -22.81 48.76 -39.43
N GLY A 28 -22.90 49.74 -38.52
CA GLY A 28 -22.46 49.62 -37.13
C GLY A 28 -23.22 48.56 -36.35
N GLU A 29 -24.55 48.55 -36.44
CA GLU A 29 -25.42 47.55 -35.82
C GLU A 29 -25.13 46.14 -36.36
N TYR A 30 -25.02 45.98 -37.67
CA TYR A 30 -24.68 44.69 -38.30
C TYR A 30 -23.29 44.20 -37.87
N PHE A 31 -22.29 45.10 -37.83
CA PHE A 31 -20.93 44.74 -37.42
C PHE A 31 -20.84 44.39 -35.92
N MET A 32 -21.54 45.13 -35.06
CA MET A 32 -21.62 44.83 -33.63
C MET A 32 -22.35 43.52 -33.37
N ASP A 33 -23.53 43.30 -33.97
CA ASP A 33 -24.29 42.05 -33.80
C ASP A 33 -23.48 40.82 -34.26
N LYS A 34 -22.76 40.96 -35.39
CA LYS A 34 -21.86 39.90 -35.87
C LYS A 34 -20.71 39.63 -34.91
N ARG A 35 -20.09 40.67 -34.32
CA ARG A 35 -19.04 40.50 -33.32
C ARG A 35 -19.56 39.89 -32.02
N PHE A 36 -20.71 40.35 -31.53
CA PHE A 36 -21.33 39.79 -30.33
C PHE A 36 -21.64 38.30 -30.52
N LYS A 37 -22.25 37.92 -31.65
CA LYS A 37 -22.48 36.51 -31.98
C LYS A 37 -21.20 35.69 -32.07
N SER A 38 -20.13 36.23 -32.65
CA SER A 38 -18.85 35.52 -32.69
C SER A 38 -18.20 35.38 -31.31
N PHE A 39 -18.31 36.40 -30.45
CA PHE A 39 -17.80 36.34 -29.07
C PHE A 39 -18.60 35.36 -28.22
N GLU A 40 -19.92 35.36 -28.36
CA GLU A 40 -20.80 34.41 -27.66
C GLU A 40 -20.51 32.98 -28.09
N ALA A 41 -20.36 32.74 -29.39
CA ALA A 41 -19.96 31.43 -29.92
C ALA A 41 -18.57 31.01 -29.41
N GLU A 42 -17.58 31.92 -29.39
CA GLU A 42 -16.24 31.63 -28.89
C GLU A 42 -16.24 31.32 -27.38
N LEU A 43 -17.01 32.06 -26.59
CA LEU A 43 -17.20 31.81 -25.17
C LEU A 43 -17.86 30.46 -24.92
N GLN A 44 -18.86 30.10 -25.71
CA GLN A 44 -19.53 28.81 -25.60
C GLN A 44 -18.56 27.66 -25.95
N ILE A 45 -17.78 27.79 -27.03
CA ILE A 45 -16.77 26.81 -27.41
C ILE A 45 -15.74 26.65 -26.29
N LYS A 46 -15.17 27.76 -25.77
CA LYS A 46 -14.21 27.70 -24.66
C LYS A 46 -14.82 27.08 -23.41
N SER A 47 -16.06 27.41 -23.08
CA SER A 47 -16.77 26.82 -21.94
C SER A 47 -16.95 25.31 -22.10
N GLU A 48 -17.29 24.85 -23.30
CA GLU A 48 -17.42 23.42 -23.60
C GLU A 48 -16.07 22.72 -23.58
N GLU A 49 -15.02 23.34 -24.14
CA GLU A 49 -13.64 22.83 -24.08
C GLU A 49 -13.15 22.68 -22.64
N TYR A 50 -13.35 23.70 -21.79
CA TYR A 50 -12.98 23.62 -20.37
C TYR A 50 -13.78 22.55 -19.64
N ARG A 51 -15.08 22.39 -19.94
CA ARG A 51 -15.90 21.33 -19.34
C ARG A 51 -15.39 19.95 -19.73
N LEU A 52 -15.14 19.72 -21.03
CA LEU A 52 -14.61 18.46 -21.54
C LEU A 52 -13.22 18.16 -20.97
N GLU A 53 -12.36 19.16 -20.82
CA GLU A 53 -11.05 19.01 -20.22
C GLU A 53 -11.15 18.63 -18.73
N LEU A 54 -12.03 19.29 -17.97
CA LEU A 54 -12.28 18.96 -16.58
C LEU A 54 -12.84 17.55 -16.42
N ASP A 55 -13.82 17.17 -17.24
CA ASP A 55 -14.41 15.82 -17.22
C ASP A 55 -13.34 14.76 -17.52
N LYS A 56 -12.49 15.00 -18.53
CA LYS A 56 -11.37 14.10 -18.87
C LYS A 56 -10.38 13.97 -17.72
N ARG A 57 -10.00 15.09 -17.09
CA ARG A 57 -9.08 15.07 -15.93
C ARG A 57 -9.71 14.33 -14.75
N LEU A 58 -11.00 14.57 -14.45
CA LEU A 58 -11.72 13.87 -13.39
C LEU A 58 -11.76 12.36 -13.62
N GLU A 59 -12.08 11.91 -14.83
CA GLU A 59 -12.08 10.48 -15.15
C GLU A 59 -10.68 9.86 -15.05
N THR A 60 -9.64 10.60 -15.45
CA THR A 60 -8.25 10.17 -15.28
C THR A 60 -7.90 10.00 -13.80
N TYR A 61 -8.24 10.99 -12.96
CA TYR A 61 -7.99 10.92 -11.52
C TYR A 61 -8.78 9.80 -10.84
N LYS A 62 -10.05 9.57 -11.23
CA LYS A 62 -10.84 8.44 -10.71
C LYS A 62 -10.21 7.11 -11.07
N SER A 63 -9.81 6.95 -12.34
CA SER A 63 -9.11 5.75 -12.81
C SER A 63 -7.82 5.50 -12.04
N ASP A 64 -6.96 6.51 -11.91
CA ASP A 64 -5.71 6.41 -11.16
C ASP A 64 -5.95 6.07 -9.69
N LEU A 65 -6.94 6.70 -9.05
CA LEU A 65 -7.30 6.42 -7.66
C LEU A 65 -7.75 4.96 -7.50
N SER A 66 -8.63 4.49 -8.38
CA SER A 66 -9.11 3.10 -8.36
C SER A 66 -7.97 2.10 -8.54
N LEU A 67 -7.00 2.40 -9.41
CA LEU A 67 -5.85 1.55 -9.66
C LEU A 67 -4.91 1.52 -8.44
N GLN A 68 -4.73 2.64 -7.77
CA GLN A 68 -3.96 2.72 -6.52
C GLN A 68 -4.65 1.96 -5.38
N GLN A 69 -5.97 2.08 -5.25
CA GLN A 69 -6.76 1.32 -4.27
C GLN A 69 -6.61 -0.18 -4.52
N LEU A 70 -6.80 -0.63 -5.75
CA LEU A 70 -6.69 -2.04 -6.13
C LEU A 70 -5.27 -2.59 -5.88
N LYS A 71 -4.22 -1.80 -6.16
CA LYS A 71 -2.83 -2.18 -5.82
C LYS A 71 -2.63 -2.33 -4.32
N LYS A 72 -3.17 -1.39 -3.53
CA LYS A 72 -3.08 -1.43 -2.05
C LYS A 72 -3.83 -2.63 -1.49
N GLU A 73 -5.05 -2.89 -1.96
CA GLU A 73 -5.85 -4.05 -1.57
C GLU A 73 -5.13 -5.37 -1.87
N ARG A 74 -4.58 -5.51 -3.08
CA ARG A 74 -3.80 -6.71 -3.45
C ARG A 74 -2.59 -6.90 -2.55
N LEU A 75 -1.85 -5.82 -2.26
CA LEU A 75 -0.69 -5.88 -1.39
C LEU A 75 -1.09 -6.24 0.05
N HIS A 76 -2.16 -5.64 0.55
CA HIS A 76 -2.70 -5.90 1.88
C HIS A 76 -3.12 -7.36 2.02
N ASN A 77 -3.95 -7.86 1.10
CA ASN A 77 -4.38 -9.27 1.08
C ASN A 77 -3.18 -10.20 1.03
N LYS A 78 -2.17 -9.89 0.20
CA LYS A 78 -0.97 -10.73 0.12
C LYS A 78 -0.19 -10.75 1.42
N ARG A 79 -0.09 -9.61 2.11
CA ARG A 79 0.54 -9.54 3.44
C ARG A 79 -0.23 -10.35 4.48
N SER A 80 -1.55 -10.27 4.49
CA SER A 80 -2.38 -11.05 5.42
C SER A 80 -2.18 -12.56 5.25
N GLU A 81 -2.17 -13.07 4.01
CA GLU A 81 -1.88 -14.47 3.71
C GLU A 81 -0.50 -14.91 4.23
N ILE A 82 0.52 -14.07 4.00
CA ILE A 82 1.89 -14.35 4.42
C ILE A 82 2.01 -14.36 5.94
N LEU A 83 1.33 -13.43 6.61
CA LEU A 83 1.32 -13.30 8.06
C LEU A 83 0.65 -14.51 8.71
N GLU A 84 -0.50 -14.94 8.20
CA GLU A 84 -1.22 -16.11 8.70
C GLU A 84 -0.34 -17.37 8.63
N GLU A 85 0.26 -17.63 7.47
CA GLU A 85 1.08 -18.82 7.25
C GLU A 85 2.40 -18.75 8.04
N LEU A 86 3.02 -17.56 8.17
CA LEU A 86 4.18 -17.36 9.03
C LEU A 86 3.85 -17.64 10.50
N TYR A 87 2.74 -17.10 11.00
CA TYR A 87 2.31 -17.29 12.38
C TYR A 87 2.06 -18.77 12.69
N LYS A 88 1.39 -19.49 11.79
CA LYS A 88 1.17 -20.93 11.89
C LYS A 88 2.49 -21.72 12.03
N ARG A 89 3.52 -21.33 11.27
CA ARG A 89 4.86 -21.95 11.34
C ARG A 89 5.57 -21.62 12.65
N ILE A 90 5.46 -20.38 13.13
CA ILE A 90 5.99 -19.97 14.44
C ILE A 90 5.36 -20.80 15.57
N VAL A 91 4.03 -20.95 15.57
CA VAL A 91 3.31 -21.76 16.56
C VAL A 91 3.73 -23.23 16.49
N THR A 92 3.88 -23.78 15.29
CA THR A 92 4.34 -25.16 15.09
C THR A 92 5.76 -25.37 15.65
N LEU A 93 6.67 -24.41 15.39
CA LEU A 93 8.01 -24.41 15.94
C LEU A 93 8.00 -24.31 17.47
N ASP A 94 7.22 -23.39 18.04
CA ASP A 94 7.10 -23.21 19.48
C ASP A 94 6.67 -24.51 20.18
N PHE A 95 5.64 -25.18 19.65
CA PHE A 95 5.21 -26.47 20.18
C PHE A 95 6.29 -27.55 20.11
N ALA A 96 7.00 -27.66 18.97
CA ALA A 96 8.08 -28.64 18.83
C ALA A 96 9.24 -28.35 19.80
N MET A 97 9.61 -27.08 19.95
CA MET A 97 10.70 -26.66 20.84
C MET A 97 10.34 -26.84 22.32
N LYS A 98 9.09 -26.59 22.71
CA LYS A 98 8.60 -26.89 24.06
C LYS A 98 8.64 -28.39 24.36
N GLU A 99 8.29 -29.23 23.39
CA GLU A 99 8.38 -30.68 23.54
C GLU A 99 9.85 -31.15 23.69
N LEU A 100 10.77 -30.56 22.92
CA LEU A 100 12.19 -30.85 22.98
C LEU A 100 12.82 -30.46 24.32
N THR A 101 12.47 -29.28 24.83
CA THR A 101 13.07 -28.68 26.04
C THR A 101 12.30 -29.01 27.32
N ALA A 102 11.24 -29.82 27.25
CA ALA A 102 10.44 -30.19 28.42
C ALA A 102 11.29 -30.89 29.48
N VAL A 103 11.16 -30.45 30.74
CA VAL A 103 11.83 -31.06 31.91
C VAL A 103 11.34 -32.49 32.12
N PHE A 104 10.04 -32.73 31.96
CA PHE A 104 9.44 -34.05 32.06
C PHE A 104 9.00 -34.52 30.67
N LYS A 105 9.63 -35.58 30.18
CA LYS A 105 9.32 -36.22 28.90
C LYS A 105 8.64 -37.54 29.15
N GLN A 106 7.48 -37.76 28.54
CA GLN A 106 6.84 -39.06 28.56
C GLN A 106 7.60 -39.99 27.60
N ILE A 107 8.18 -41.05 28.16
CA ILE A 107 8.90 -42.09 27.42
C ILE A 107 7.96 -43.27 27.26
N LYS A 108 7.70 -43.71 26.03
CA LYS A 108 6.79 -44.84 25.75
C LYS A 108 7.54 -46.14 25.51
N SER A 109 8.73 -46.07 24.90
CA SER A 109 9.49 -47.26 24.53
C SER A 109 11.00 -47.06 24.66
N ASP A 110 11.60 -46.24 23.80
CA ASP A 110 13.06 -46.09 23.67
C ASP A 110 13.41 -44.61 23.73
N TYR A 111 14.06 -44.21 24.83
CA TYR A 111 14.39 -42.81 25.10
C TYR A 111 15.25 -42.20 23.99
N ASP A 112 16.26 -42.92 23.50
CA ASP A 112 17.22 -42.35 22.55
C ASP A 112 16.57 -42.10 21.19
N LYS A 113 15.70 -43.04 20.75
CA LYS A 113 14.91 -42.87 19.52
C LYS A 113 13.91 -41.74 19.64
N GLU A 114 13.12 -41.71 20.71
CA GLU A 114 12.12 -40.66 20.91
C GLU A 114 12.76 -39.27 21.05
N GLU A 115 13.91 -39.17 21.72
CA GLU A 115 14.65 -37.91 21.81
C GLU A 115 15.22 -37.48 20.45
N GLN A 116 15.71 -38.42 19.63
CA GLN A 116 16.15 -38.11 18.28
C GLN A 116 14.99 -37.63 17.38
N GLU A 117 13.81 -38.23 17.53
CA GLU A 117 12.59 -37.79 16.84
C GLU A 117 12.21 -36.36 17.23
N ARG A 118 12.25 -36.00 18.52
CA ARG A 118 12.01 -34.63 19.00
C ARG A 118 13.01 -33.63 18.42
N ILE A 119 14.29 -33.99 18.36
CA ILE A 119 15.35 -33.17 17.74
C ILE A 119 15.05 -32.95 16.25
N ASN A 120 14.76 -34.03 15.52
CA ASN A 120 14.46 -33.95 14.09
C ASN A 120 13.20 -33.13 13.82
N LYS A 121 12.13 -33.35 14.59
CA LYS A 121 10.88 -32.59 14.50
C LYS A 121 11.10 -31.09 14.72
N SER A 122 11.86 -30.73 15.75
CA SER A 122 12.17 -29.33 16.07
C SER A 122 13.07 -28.69 15.02
N GLY A 123 14.09 -29.40 14.55
CA GLY A 123 14.97 -28.93 13.47
C GLY A 123 14.23 -28.72 12.16
N ASN A 124 13.31 -29.63 11.80
CA ASN A 124 12.47 -29.48 10.61
C ASN A 124 11.53 -28.27 10.73
N ALA A 125 10.83 -28.14 11.85
CA ALA A 125 9.95 -26.99 12.10
C ALA A 125 10.73 -25.66 12.06
N TYR A 126 11.95 -25.63 12.60
CA TYR A 126 12.82 -24.45 12.58
C TYR A 126 13.20 -24.08 11.15
N ASN A 127 13.63 -25.06 10.35
CA ASN A 127 14.00 -24.84 8.96
C ASN A 127 12.80 -24.37 8.12
N GLU A 128 11.62 -24.97 8.31
CA GLU A 128 10.39 -24.58 7.64
C GLU A 128 9.97 -23.15 7.96
N PHE A 129 10.08 -22.74 9.22
CA PHE A 129 9.87 -21.35 9.65
C PHE A 129 10.91 -20.43 9.01
N LEU A 130 12.20 -20.75 9.12
CA LEU A 130 13.30 -19.92 8.65
C LEU A 130 13.24 -19.67 7.14
N ILE A 131 13.06 -20.73 6.35
CA ILE A 131 12.95 -20.64 4.89
C ILE A 131 11.78 -19.75 4.52
N TYR A 132 10.63 -19.95 5.16
CA TYR A 132 9.43 -19.17 4.87
C TYR A 132 9.63 -17.69 5.20
N PHE A 133 10.15 -17.39 6.40
CA PHE A 133 10.45 -16.02 6.82
C PHE A 133 11.44 -15.33 5.88
N LYS A 134 12.59 -15.97 5.58
CA LYS A 134 13.62 -15.35 4.72
C LYS A 134 13.12 -15.11 3.30
N THR A 135 12.29 -16.01 2.76
CA THR A 135 11.70 -15.87 1.42
C THR A 135 10.68 -14.72 1.35
N HIS A 136 9.98 -14.43 2.46
CA HIS A 136 8.94 -13.41 2.51
C HIS A 136 9.35 -12.13 3.27
N LYS A 137 10.65 -11.97 3.59
CA LYS A 137 11.17 -10.85 4.39
C LYS A 137 10.78 -9.45 3.87
N LEU A 138 10.62 -9.32 2.54
CA LEU A 138 10.25 -8.06 1.87
C LEU A 138 8.86 -7.54 2.26
N TYR A 139 7.96 -8.41 2.75
CA TYR A 139 6.59 -8.05 3.05
C TYR A 139 6.42 -7.35 4.40
N PHE A 140 7.43 -7.42 5.26
CA PHE A 140 7.41 -6.89 6.62
C PHE A 140 8.20 -5.59 6.76
N THR A 141 7.92 -4.82 7.82
CA THR A 141 8.71 -3.63 8.13
C THR A 141 10.08 -4.01 8.69
N GLU A 142 11.01 -3.05 8.70
CA GLU A 142 12.32 -3.26 9.32
C GLU A 142 12.19 -3.63 10.80
N GLN A 143 11.23 -3.04 11.52
CA GLN A 143 10.97 -3.35 12.93
C GLN A 143 10.53 -4.81 13.10
N THR A 144 9.50 -5.26 12.37
CA THR A 144 9.02 -6.65 12.40
C THR A 144 10.16 -7.62 12.05
N ASN A 145 10.96 -7.28 11.04
CA ASN A 145 12.10 -8.09 10.62
C ASN A 145 13.14 -8.25 11.72
N LYS A 146 13.42 -7.21 12.51
CA LYS A 146 14.32 -7.29 13.67
C LYS A 146 13.79 -8.23 14.74
N ILE A 147 12.48 -8.17 15.04
CA ILE A 147 11.84 -9.05 16.03
C ILE A 147 11.89 -10.51 15.56
N LEU A 148 11.62 -10.77 14.27
CA LEU A 148 11.68 -12.12 13.70
C LEU A 148 13.12 -12.66 13.59
N ASP A 149 14.11 -11.81 13.29
CA ASP A 149 15.52 -12.19 13.31
C ASP A 149 15.98 -12.52 14.75
N ASP A 150 15.54 -11.77 15.77
CA ASP A 150 15.78 -12.09 17.19
C ASP A 150 15.13 -13.42 17.60
N LEU A 151 13.87 -13.64 17.24
CA LEU A 151 13.17 -14.91 17.48
C LEU A 151 13.93 -16.09 16.86
N THR A 152 14.39 -15.91 15.62
CA THR A 152 15.17 -16.92 14.88
C THR A 152 16.44 -17.28 15.65
N ALA A 153 17.21 -16.28 16.10
CA ALA A 153 18.44 -16.49 16.85
C ALA A 153 18.16 -17.26 18.16
N LYS A 154 17.14 -16.86 18.92
CA LYS A 154 16.79 -17.52 20.19
C LYS A 154 16.40 -18.98 20.03
N TYR A 155 15.61 -19.31 19.00
CA TYR A 155 15.29 -20.70 18.70
C TYR A 155 16.50 -21.50 18.25
N PHE A 156 17.36 -20.90 17.41
CA PHE A 156 18.60 -21.53 16.98
C PHE A 156 19.50 -21.87 18.16
N ASP A 157 19.74 -20.90 19.05
CA ASP A 157 20.58 -21.10 20.22
C ASP A 157 20.00 -22.17 21.15
N THR A 158 18.67 -22.18 21.33
CA THR A 158 18.00 -23.21 22.13
C THR A 158 18.16 -24.61 21.53
N LEU A 159 18.00 -24.74 20.20
CA LEU A 159 18.18 -26.02 19.50
C LEU A 159 19.65 -26.47 19.52
N TRP A 160 20.57 -25.52 19.35
CA TRP A 160 22.01 -25.77 19.40
C TRP A 160 22.42 -26.28 20.77
N ASP A 161 22.05 -25.56 21.83
CA ASP A 161 22.38 -25.87 23.21
C ASP A 161 21.78 -27.22 23.64
N HIS A 162 20.54 -27.51 23.26
CA HIS A 162 19.92 -28.80 23.57
C HIS A 162 20.54 -29.99 22.80
N THR A 163 21.08 -29.74 21.61
CA THR A 163 21.76 -30.79 20.82
C THR A 163 23.27 -30.85 21.07
N TYR A 164 23.82 -29.87 21.79
CA TYR A 164 25.25 -29.73 22.07
C TYR A 164 25.80 -30.97 22.77
N GLU A 165 25.12 -31.46 23.82
CA GLU A 165 25.59 -32.61 24.59
C GLU A 165 25.72 -33.87 23.72
N LYS A 166 24.73 -34.13 22.86
CA LYS A 166 24.76 -35.27 21.94
C LYS A 166 25.85 -35.14 20.87
N ARG A 167 26.12 -33.92 20.39
CA ARG A 167 27.15 -33.67 19.37
C ARG A 167 28.56 -33.71 19.95
N MET A 168 28.76 -33.16 21.13
CA MET A 168 30.08 -32.97 21.74
C MET A 168 30.44 -34.06 22.75
N ARG A 169 29.48 -34.93 23.13
CA ARG A 169 29.62 -35.95 24.17
C ARG A 169 30.03 -35.38 25.53
N VAL A 170 29.66 -34.14 25.80
CA VAL A 170 29.88 -33.43 27.05
C VAL A 170 28.52 -33.04 27.60
N SER A 171 28.15 -33.52 28.78
CA SER A 171 26.91 -33.12 29.43
C SER A 171 27.18 -31.92 30.35
N ASP A 172 26.46 -30.83 30.11
CA ASP A 172 26.44 -29.64 30.97
C ASP A 172 24.97 -29.33 31.34
N PRO A 173 24.55 -29.69 32.56
CA PRO A 173 23.20 -29.43 33.05
C PRO A 173 22.80 -27.95 33.01
N GLN A 174 23.78 -27.02 33.02
CA GLN A 174 23.51 -25.59 32.93
C GLN A 174 22.99 -25.19 31.55
N VAL A 175 23.51 -25.80 30.49
CA VAL A 175 23.11 -25.55 29.10
C VAL A 175 21.65 -25.94 28.86
N ALA A 176 21.23 -27.11 29.37
CA ALA A 176 19.83 -27.56 29.29
C ALA A 176 18.88 -26.64 30.08
N LYS A 177 19.34 -26.15 31.25
CA LYS A 177 18.56 -25.22 32.09
C LYS A 177 18.39 -23.86 31.40
N ASP A 178 19.42 -23.36 30.73
CA ASP A 178 19.38 -22.08 30.02
C ASP A 178 18.52 -22.16 28.75
N ALA A 179 18.55 -23.29 28.03
CA ALA A 179 17.62 -23.59 26.94
C ALA A 179 16.15 -23.59 27.42
N TYR A 180 15.84 -24.27 28.52
CA TYR A 180 14.50 -24.25 29.11
C TYR A 180 14.08 -22.83 29.54
N LYS A 181 14.97 -22.07 30.19
CA LYS A 181 14.70 -20.70 30.63
C LYS A 181 14.36 -19.79 29.45
N ARG A 182 15.14 -19.83 28.36
CA ARG A 182 14.84 -19.06 27.14
C ARG A 182 13.48 -19.40 26.55
N MET A 183 13.12 -20.69 26.51
CA MET A 183 11.81 -21.14 26.03
C MET A 183 10.64 -20.68 26.88
N GLN A 184 10.81 -20.57 28.20
CA GLN A 184 9.72 -20.18 29.12
C GLN A 184 9.62 -18.67 29.35
N GLU A 185 10.74 -17.94 29.32
CA GLU A 185 10.76 -16.53 29.74
C GLU A 185 11.01 -15.56 28.60
N GLU A 186 11.87 -15.90 27.64
CA GLU A 186 12.33 -14.95 26.63
C GLU A 186 11.53 -15.05 25.33
N ILE A 187 11.38 -16.26 24.80
CA ILE A 187 10.66 -16.50 23.54
C ILE A 187 9.19 -16.04 23.64
N PRO A 188 8.45 -16.28 24.74
CA PRO A 188 7.08 -15.79 24.87
C PRO A 188 6.96 -14.26 24.82
N LYS A 189 7.98 -13.51 25.29
CA LYS A 189 7.99 -12.04 25.18
C LYS A 189 8.12 -11.60 23.73
N VAL A 190 9.04 -12.21 22.99
CA VAL A 190 9.23 -11.92 21.56
C VAL A 190 8.00 -12.31 20.75
N LEU A 191 7.34 -13.42 21.09
CA LEU A 191 6.08 -13.82 20.47
C LEU A 191 4.96 -12.81 20.73
N ALA A 192 4.84 -12.30 21.96
CA ALA A 192 3.86 -11.25 22.27
C ALA A 192 4.11 -9.98 21.46
N ASP A 193 5.36 -9.57 21.29
CA ASP A 193 5.73 -8.42 20.44
C ASP A 193 5.38 -8.66 18.97
N ILE A 194 5.60 -9.88 18.45
CA ILE A 194 5.19 -10.26 17.09
C ILE A 194 3.68 -10.19 16.93
N GLU A 195 2.91 -10.73 17.87
CA GLU A 195 1.45 -10.71 17.83
C GLU A 195 0.89 -9.29 17.86
N LEU A 196 1.48 -8.41 18.67
CA LEU A 196 1.12 -7.00 18.71
C LEU A 196 1.40 -6.30 17.38
N ASP A 197 2.54 -6.60 16.76
CA ASP A 197 2.90 -6.01 15.47
C ASP A 197 2.01 -6.57 14.35
N PHE A 198 1.71 -7.87 14.38
CA PHE A 198 0.83 -8.53 13.42
C PHE A 198 -0.60 -7.99 13.47
N LYS A 199 -1.12 -7.64 14.66
CA LYS A 199 -2.44 -7.00 14.79
C LYS A 199 -2.51 -5.65 14.07
N LYS A 200 -1.43 -4.86 14.08
CA LYS A 200 -1.36 -3.58 13.36
C LYS A 200 -1.41 -3.73 11.84
N TYR A 201 -1.05 -4.91 11.32
CA TYR A 201 -1.17 -5.21 9.89
C TYR A 201 -2.58 -5.65 9.48
N LEU A 202 -3.43 -5.98 10.45
CA LEU A 202 -4.81 -6.43 10.23
C LEU A 202 -5.84 -5.32 10.48
N GLU A 203 -5.42 -4.21 11.09
CA GLU A 203 -6.19 -2.97 11.29
C GLU A 203 -6.01 -2.00 10.10
#